data_AF-A0A1G1IRK0-F1
#
_entry.id   AF-A0A1G1IRK0-F1
#
_cell.length_a   1.000
_cell.length_b   1.000
_cell.length_c   1.000
_cell.angle_alpha   90.00
_cell.angle_beta   90.00
_cell.angle_gamma   90.00
#
_symmetry.space_group_name_H-M   'P 1'
#
loop_
_entity.id
_entity.type
_entity.pdbx_description
1 polymer ?
#
loop_
_entity_poly.entity_id
_entity_poly.type
_entity_poly.pdbx_seq_one_letter_code
_entity_poly.pdbx_strand_id
1 'polypeptide(L)' 'MLGKITNFITEVKVEMQKVSWSTKDELVGSTTVVIASTLLLAMFIGIVDIVLSRFIGLILR' A
#
# COMPACT_ATOMS: atom_id res chain seq x y z
N MET A 1 -35.51 -13.86 9.37
CA MET A 1 -34.38 -13.47 8.49
C MET A 1 -33.28 -12.71 9.25
N LEU A 2 -33.60 -11.72 10.08
CA LEU A 2 -32.62 -10.96 10.89
C LEU A 2 -31.74 -11.82 11.84
N GLY A 3 -32.30 -12.90 12.42
CA GLY A 3 -31.54 -13.83 13.27
C GLY A 3 -30.45 -14.64 12.54
N LYS A 4 -30.63 -14.94 11.24
CA LYS A 4 -29.61 -15.65 10.45
C LYS A 4 -28.40 -14.75 10.15
N ILE A 5 -28.64 -13.47 9.89
CA ILE A 5 -27.58 -12.49 9.60
C ILE A 5 -26.74 -12.21 10.85
N THR A 6 -27.40 -12.05 12.00
CA THR A 6 -26.70 -11.84 13.29
C THR A 6 -25.87 -13.06 13.69
N ASN A 7 -26.39 -14.28 13.49
CA ASN A 7 -25.61 -15.51 13.69
C ASN A 7 -24.43 -15.59 12.72
N PHE A 8 -24.62 -15.27 11.45
CA PHE A 8 -23.56 -15.28 10.44
C PHE A 8 -22.42 -14.30 10.78
N ILE A 9 -22.73 -13.07 11.20
CA ILE A 9 -21.70 -12.10 11.63
C ILE A 9 -20.96 -12.59 12.88
N THR A 10 -21.65 -13.28 13.78
CA THR A 10 -21.05 -13.87 14.98
C THR A 10 -20.07 -14.98 14.61
N GLU A 11 -20.45 -15.88 13.70
CA GLU A 11 -19.59 -16.94 13.16
C GLU A 11 -18.36 -16.36 12.43
N VAL A 12 -18.55 -15.34 11.58
CA VAL A 12 -17.44 -14.65 10.88
C VAL A 12 -16.45 -14.03 11.86
N LYS A 13 -16.95 -13.42 12.96
CA LYS A 13 -16.07 -12.87 14.01
C LYS A 13 -15.23 -13.95 14.68
N VAL A 14 -15.81 -15.12 14.94
CA VAL A 14 -15.11 -16.27 15.54
C VAL A 14 -14.05 -16.83 14.59
N GLU A 15 -14.33 -16.96 13.30
CA GLU A 15 -13.35 -17.40 12.31
C GLU A 15 -12.22 -16.37 12.10
N MET A 16 -12.56 -15.08 12.10
CA MET A 16 -11.58 -13.98 12.02
C MET A 16 -10.60 -13.96 13.21
N GLN A 17 -11.00 -14.48 14.38
CA GLN A 17 -10.12 -14.62 15.53
C GLN A 17 -9.14 -15.79 15.41
N LYS A 18 -9.43 -16.79 14.57
CA LYS A 18 -8.51 -17.90 14.27
C LYS A 18 -7.45 -17.53 13.24
N VAL A 19 -7.63 -16.41 12.54
CA VAL A 19 -6.65 -15.88 11.58
C VAL A 19 -5.45 -15.35 12.35
N SER A 20 -4.26 -15.82 11.99
CA SER A 20 -2.99 -15.30 12.51
C SER A 20 -2.67 -13.95 11.87
N TRP A 21 -3.19 -12.88 12.47
CA TRP A 21 -2.84 -11.52 12.08
C TRP A 21 -1.38 -11.22 12.43
N SER A 22 -0.68 -10.53 11.53
CA SER A 22 0.67 -10.02 11.80
C SER A 22 0.69 -9.17 13.06
N THR A 23 1.81 -9.22 13.77
CA THR A 23 1.98 -8.39 14.97
C THR A 23 2.09 -6.92 14.58
N LYS A 24 1.80 -6.02 15.54
CA LYS A 24 1.87 -4.56 15.30
C LYS A 24 3.25 -4.13 14.78
N ASP A 25 4.31 -4.78 15.26
CA ASP A 25 5.68 -4.47 14.88
C ASP A 25 6.00 -4.90 13.45
N GLU A 26 5.52 -6.07 13.01
CA GLU A 26 5.64 -6.52 11.62
C GLU A 26 4.86 -5.64 10.63
N LEU A 27 3.69 -5.15 11.04
CA LEU A 27 2.88 -4.22 10.26
C LEU A 27 3.60 -2.89 10.06
N VAL A 28 4.19 -2.34 11.13
CA VAL A 28 4.96 -1.09 11.05
C VAL A 28 6.22 -1.30 10.23
N GLY A 29 6.94 -2.40 10.42
CA GLY A 29 8.12 -2.76 9.62
C GLY A 29 7.80 -2.85 8.14
N SER A 30 6.75 -3.61 7.78
CA SER A 30 6.33 -3.79 6.38
C SER A 30 5.89 -2.47 5.75
N THR A 31 5.13 -1.64 6.47
CA THR A 31 4.68 -0.33 5.98
C THR A 31 5.85 0.62 5.77
N THR A 32 6.84 0.60 6.66
CA THR A 32 8.05 1.45 6.57
C THR A 32 8.84 1.13 5.31
N VAL A 33 9.01 -0.16 4.98
CA VAL A 33 9.69 -0.60 3.75
C VAL A 33 8.94 -0.13 2.50
N VAL A 34 7.61 -0.21 2.51
CA VAL A 34 6.78 0.26 1.39
C VAL A 34 6.90 1.77 1.21
N ILE A 35 6.88 2.56 2.29
CA ILE A 35 7.06 4.02 2.23
C ILE A 35 8.45 4.36 1.68
N ALA A 36 9.50 3.68 2.16
CA ALA A 36 10.85 3.92 1.69
C ALA A 36 11.03 3.59 0.20
N SER A 37 10.50 2.44 -0.25
CA SER A 37 10.62 2.02 -1.65
C SER A 37 9.82 2.91 -2.60
N THR A 38 8.61 3.31 -2.21
CA THR A 38 7.77 4.22 -3.01
C THR A 38 8.38 5.63 -3.11
N LEU A 39 8.96 6.16 -2.03
CA LEU A 39 9.69 7.44 -2.07
C LEU A 39 10.90 7.39 -3.00
N LEU A 40 11.68 6.30 -2.96
CA LEU A 40 12.84 6.11 -3.84
C LEU A 40 12.41 6.08 -5.31
N LEU A 41 11.38 5.29 -5.64
CA LEU A 41 10.83 5.21 -6.99
C LEU A 41 10.27 6.56 -7.46
N ALA A 42 9.51 7.25 -6.62
CA ALA A 42 8.94 8.56 -6.94
C ALA A 42 10.04 9.59 -7.24
N MET A 43 11.11 9.60 -6.44
CA MET A 43 12.27 10.46 -6.68
C MET A 43 12.96 10.13 -8.00
N PHE A 44 13.18 8.84 -8.28
CA PHE A 44 13.81 8.40 -9.53
C PHE A 44 12.98 8.83 -10.76
N ILE A 45 11.69 8.52 -10.78
CA ILE A 45 10.80 8.89 -11.88
C ILE A 45 10.74 10.42 -12.03
N GLY A 46 10.61 11.16 -10.93
CA GLY A 46 10.58 12.62 -10.96
C GLY A 46 11.86 13.24 -11.55
N ILE A 47 13.04 12.69 -11.24
CA ILE A 47 14.30 13.12 -11.84
C ILE A 47 14.30 12.83 -13.34
N VAL A 48 13.91 11.62 -13.73
CA VAL A 48 13.88 11.18 -15.13
C VAL A 48 12.94 12.08 -15.95
N ASP A 49 11.76 12.41 -15.43
CA ASP A 49 10.79 13.30 -16.07
C ASP A 49 11.34 14.72 -16.25
N ILE A 50 12.04 15.26 -15.25
CA ILE A 50 12.68 16.59 -15.35
C ILE A 50 13.80 16.58 -16.40
N VAL A 51 14.61 15.53 -16.44
CA VAL A 51 15.71 15.41 -17.41
C VAL A 51 15.15 15.30 -18.83
N LEU A 52 14.18 14.41 -19.05
CA LEU A 52 13.54 14.22 -20.35
C LEU A 52 12.82 15.49 -20.82
N SER A 53 12.03 16.14 -19.97
CA SER A 53 11.31 17.37 -20.33
C SER A 53 12.25 18.51 -20.71
N ARG A 54 13.37 18.68 -20.00
CA ARG A 54 14.41 19.66 -20.35
C ARG A 54 15.10 19.30 -21.67
N PHE A 55 15.41 18.03 -21.89
CA PHE A 55 16.08 17.56 -23.11
C PHE A 55 15.19 17.73 -24.34
N ILE A 56 13.93 17.35 -24.24
CA ILE A 56 12.92 17.56 -25.29
C ILE A 56 12.73 19.06 -25.55
N GLY A 57 12.66 19.90 -24.51
CA GLY A 57 12.54 21.34 -24.65
C GLY A 57 13.74 22.02 -25.31
N LEU A 58 14.94 21.44 -25.23
CA LEU A 58 16.13 21.90 -25.95
C LEU A 58 16.13 21.49 -27.43
N ILE A 59 15.49 20.36 -27.77
CA ILE A 59 15.41 19.86 -29.16
C ILE A 59 14.28 20.53 -29.94
N LEU A 60 13.15 20.81 -29.30
CA LEU A 60 11.99 21.46 -29.92
C LEU A 60 12.13 22.98 -30.08
N ARG A 61 13.22 23.56 -29.58
CA ARG A 61 13.55 24.98 -29.66
C ARG A 61 14.71 25.20 -30.62
#